data_AF-A0A954CKZ3-F1
#
_entry.id   AF-A0A954CKZ3-F1
#
_cell.length_a   1.000
_cell.length_b   1.000
_cell.length_c   1.000
_cell.angle_alpha   90.00
_cell.angle_beta   90.00
_cell.angle_gamma   90.00
#
_symmetry.space_group_name_H-M   'P 1'
#
loop_
_entity.id
_entity.type
_entity.pdbx_description
1 polymer ?
#
loop_
_entity_poly.entity_id
_entity_poly.type
_entity_poly.pdbx_seq_one_letter_code
_entity_poly.pdbx_strand_id
1 'polypeptide(L)'
;MTPMPHDGPRHRVRRPTRFVAKIVLVVGAASVALGIVEVLLRFFGLPANSGPIGFVEMSGENSVFVEDESLFWRMRPGNRVYPTNRLGLRGPLPDGPKRHGVLRVACVGDSCVFGLGVRYEHTFGVRFARRLQAESPARRVECILAGLPGYSSYQSRVLFEREIAPLEPDVTVVYCGAWNDHVPAIELSDRSRAKRSANVVGRLRLTRVMRALLAPSPSKYAAALEKGEFPDGPRVSLEEFEENLTAIATAARAVGSEVVFVVPPVTDEFDRFRPVAKSYRDSIRSIAREQDAELVDVAPVLQALRERLPSEWSALRPGEWPFLVDRVHPSAEGHRQIADALRVAIDRRLAFPSRDPAVPQFRVDSVEPERITPFVDEVVRVRGTGFSQHERFDELWLGDTWIPEVRVVDDRVVEFRVPEFMPPGEHELQFVTAFGPVGTGRNVVVDAVTVRTHWIRRDDDWSLELDCRGPANGKFALWFGDLAAGDGLEVVAGRFRLEGYDQPPGYPAAPFRVDRLALPERDGVFDRHGRWTDSMPVSIEARAGMPASLSAQGLILDPLRAGFRLL
;
A
#
# COMPACT_ATOMS: atom_id res chain seq x y z
N MET A 1 99.22 -32.48 6.83
CA MET A 1 98.44 -31.75 5.82
C MET A 1 97.10 -31.39 6.42
N THR A 2 96.83 -30.11 6.54
CA THR A 2 95.67 -29.48 7.19
C THR A 2 94.35 -29.88 6.49
N PRO A 3 93.23 -30.13 7.21
CA PRO A 3 91.96 -30.41 6.57
C PRO A 3 91.31 -29.12 6.07
N MET A 4 90.85 -29.14 4.82
CA MET A 4 90.07 -28.06 4.19
C MET A 4 88.64 -28.04 4.76
N PRO A 5 88.03 -26.87 5.01
CA PRO A 5 86.64 -26.81 5.42
C PRO A 5 85.70 -26.96 4.21
N HIS A 6 84.72 -27.87 4.34
CA HIS A 6 83.57 -27.96 3.45
C HIS A 6 82.59 -26.81 3.78
N ASP A 7 82.48 -25.83 2.88
CA ASP A 7 81.38 -24.86 2.89
C ASP A 7 80.17 -25.46 2.16
N GLY A 8 79.10 -25.74 2.90
CA GLY A 8 77.79 -26.10 2.33
C GLY A 8 77.09 -24.88 1.71
N PRO A 9 76.18 -25.07 0.73
CA PRO A 9 75.51 -23.96 0.06
C PRO A 9 74.55 -23.24 1.03
N ARG A 10 74.89 -21.98 1.37
CA ARG A 10 73.99 -21.09 2.10
C ARG A 10 72.81 -20.70 1.21
N HIS A 11 71.61 -21.20 1.52
CA HIS A 11 70.36 -20.71 0.95
C HIS A 11 70.20 -19.22 1.25
N ARG A 12 70.48 -18.36 0.26
CA ARG A 12 70.16 -16.92 0.32
C ARG A 12 68.65 -16.76 0.19
N VAL A 13 67.97 -16.53 1.32
CA VAL A 13 66.61 -15.98 1.32
C VAL A 13 66.66 -14.63 0.60
N ARG A 14 66.09 -14.56 -0.62
CA ARG A 14 66.00 -13.32 -1.39
C ARG A 14 65.12 -12.33 -0.62
N ARG A 15 65.75 -11.35 0.03
CA ARG A 15 65.03 -10.20 0.62
C ARG A 15 64.25 -9.49 -0.51
N PRO A 16 62.95 -9.17 -0.34
CA PRO A 16 62.23 -8.40 -1.34
C PRO A 16 62.98 -7.11 -1.62
N THR A 17 63.17 -6.79 -2.90
CA THR A 17 63.88 -5.58 -3.32
C THR A 17 63.18 -4.35 -2.75
N ARG A 18 63.92 -3.27 -2.43
CA ARG A 18 63.37 -2.01 -1.90
C ARG A 18 62.19 -1.47 -2.73
N PHE A 19 62.11 -1.83 -4.01
CA PHE A 19 61.00 -1.56 -4.91
C PHE A 19 59.69 -2.25 -4.50
N VAL A 20 59.72 -3.55 -4.17
CA VAL A 20 58.55 -4.30 -3.70
C VAL A 20 58.05 -3.72 -2.37
N ALA A 21 58.95 -3.38 -1.44
CA ALA A 21 58.58 -2.74 -0.18
C ALA A 21 57.87 -1.39 -0.38
N LYS A 22 58.30 -0.58 -1.35
CA LYS A 22 57.64 0.68 -1.72
C LYS A 22 56.24 0.46 -2.30
N ILE A 23 56.08 -0.53 -3.18
CA ILE A 23 54.76 -0.89 -3.73
C ILE A 23 53.82 -1.33 -2.61
N VAL A 24 54.28 -2.21 -1.72
CA VAL A 24 53.48 -2.68 -0.58
C VAL A 24 53.08 -1.51 0.32
N LEU A 25 53.98 -0.57 0.59
CA LEU A 25 53.67 0.61 1.39
C LEU A 25 52.62 1.51 0.72
N VAL A 26 52.74 1.76 -0.59
CA VAL A 26 51.80 2.59 -1.35
C VAL A 26 50.42 1.94 -1.42
N VAL A 27 50.38 0.64 -1.74
CA VAL A 27 49.11 -0.11 -1.78
C VAL A 27 48.49 -0.15 -0.39
N GLY A 28 49.27 -0.43 0.65
CA GLY A 28 48.79 -0.43 2.03
C GLY A 28 48.23 0.92 2.47
N ALA A 29 48.93 2.02 2.19
CA ALA A 29 48.46 3.37 2.50
C ALA A 29 47.17 3.72 1.74
N ALA A 30 47.08 3.36 0.46
CA ALA A 30 45.87 3.55 -0.33
C ALA A 30 44.69 2.73 0.21
N SER A 31 44.91 1.46 0.59
CA SER A 31 43.89 0.62 1.22
C SER A 31 43.39 1.20 2.55
N VAL A 32 44.28 1.72 3.39
CA VAL A 32 43.91 2.39 4.65
C VAL A 32 43.08 3.65 4.37
N ALA A 33 43.50 4.48 3.41
CA ALA A 33 42.76 5.68 3.04
C ALA A 33 41.35 5.35 2.52
N LEU A 34 41.22 4.36 1.63
CA LEU A 34 39.92 3.88 1.15
C LEU A 34 39.06 3.28 2.28
N GLY A 35 39.69 2.59 3.23
CA GLY A 35 39.02 2.08 4.43
C GLY A 35 38.47 3.20 5.31
N ILE A 36 39.25 4.27 5.52
CA ILE A 36 38.80 5.47 6.26
C ILE A 36 37.63 6.14 5.53
N VAL A 37 37.70 6.28 4.20
CA VAL A 37 36.60 6.85 3.41
C VAL A 37 35.34 6.00 3.55
N GLU A 38 35.44 4.67 3.47
CA GLU A 38 34.29 3.77 3.69
C GLU A 38 33.69 3.93 5.11
N VAL A 39 34.53 4.05 6.13
CA VAL A 39 34.07 4.28 7.52
C VAL A 39 33.36 5.63 7.65
N LEU A 40 33.91 6.70 7.08
CA LEU A 40 33.30 8.03 7.10
C LEU A 40 31.97 8.03 6.33
N LEU A 41 31.94 7.42 5.14
CA LEU A 41 30.71 7.26 4.37
C LEU A 41 29.64 6.53 5.18
N ARG A 42 30.01 5.47 5.92
CA ARG A 42 29.11 4.75 6.82
C ARG A 42 28.59 5.63 7.95
N PHE A 43 29.51 6.30 8.65
CA PHE A 43 29.22 7.17 9.78
C PHE A 43 28.26 8.31 9.43
N PHE A 44 28.46 8.95 8.28
CA PHE A 44 27.64 10.07 7.82
C PHE A 44 26.39 9.66 7.03
N GLY A 45 26.11 8.36 6.85
CA GLY A 45 24.94 7.97 6.07
C GLY A 45 25.08 8.21 4.55
N LEU A 46 26.29 8.39 4.02
CA LEU A 46 26.53 8.81 2.63
C LEU A 46 26.94 7.67 1.67
N PRO A 47 26.50 7.71 0.39
CA PRO A 47 25.49 8.62 -0.13
C PRO A 47 24.15 8.35 0.56
N ALA A 48 23.39 9.43 0.82
CA ALA A 48 22.04 9.32 1.36
C ALA A 48 21.21 8.41 0.45
N ASN A 49 20.24 7.70 1.02
CA ASN A 49 19.49 6.62 0.37
C ASN A 49 18.82 7.06 -0.94
N SER A 50 19.58 7.07 -2.03
CA SER A 50 19.10 7.15 -3.40
C SER A 50 19.17 5.74 -3.96
N GLY A 51 18.20 4.90 -3.58
CA GLY A 51 17.86 3.78 -4.45
C GLY A 51 17.50 4.34 -5.84
N PRO A 52 17.57 3.54 -6.91
CA PRO A 52 17.10 3.91 -8.25
C PRO A 52 15.56 3.96 -8.29
N ILE A 53 14.94 4.47 -7.23
CA ILE A 53 13.51 4.58 -7.05
C ILE A 53 13.08 5.91 -7.68
N GLY A 54 13.31 6.04 -8.99
CA GLY A 54 12.71 7.10 -9.81
C GLY A 54 11.26 6.79 -10.20
N PHE A 55 10.76 5.57 -9.87
CA PHE A 55 9.39 5.13 -10.15
C PHE A 55 8.43 5.34 -8.96
N VAL A 56 8.97 5.59 -7.77
CA VAL A 56 8.21 5.89 -6.55
C VAL A 56 8.92 7.10 -5.93
N GLU A 57 8.59 8.31 -6.39
CA GLU A 57 9.15 9.55 -5.85
C GLU A 57 8.85 9.65 -4.35
N MET A 58 9.76 9.15 -3.52
CA MET A 58 9.72 9.30 -2.06
C MET A 58 11.14 9.43 -1.53
N SER A 59 11.83 10.50 -1.93
CA SER A 59 13.14 10.88 -1.38
C SER A 59 12.98 12.00 -0.36
N GLY A 60 13.59 11.83 0.82
CA GLY A 60 13.62 12.79 1.93
C GLY A 60 14.27 12.17 3.17
N GLU A 61 14.82 12.97 4.08
CA GLU A 61 15.47 12.50 5.32
C GLU A 61 14.52 11.72 6.26
N ASN A 62 13.20 11.84 6.04
CA ASN A 62 12.11 11.07 6.65
C ASN A 62 11.61 9.91 5.76
N SER A 63 12.50 9.27 4.99
CA SER A 63 12.12 8.26 3.99
C SER A 63 11.24 7.15 4.59
N VAL A 64 10.08 6.96 3.95
CA VAL A 64 9.12 5.87 4.21
C VAL A 64 9.79 4.51 4.04
N PHE A 65 10.84 4.44 3.21
CA PHE A 65 11.62 3.25 2.91
C PHE A 65 13.01 3.29 3.56
N VAL A 66 13.53 2.11 3.88
CA VAL A 66 14.89 1.86 4.32
C VAL A 66 15.51 0.78 3.44
N GLU A 67 16.85 0.77 3.33
CA GLU A 67 17.55 -0.25 2.54
C GLU A 67 17.39 -1.65 3.17
N ASP A 68 17.25 -2.65 2.31
CA ASP A 68 17.35 -4.07 2.67
C ASP A 68 18.29 -4.75 1.68
N GLU A 69 19.21 -5.56 2.16
CA GLU A 69 20.27 -6.12 1.32
C GLU A 69 19.73 -7.07 0.24
N SER A 70 18.76 -7.90 0.62
CA SER A 70 18.20 -8.93 -0.26
C SER A 70 16.90 -8.49 -0.94
N LEU A 71 16.13 -7.64 -0.27
CA LEU A 71 14.87 -7.10 -0.79
C LEU A 71 15.07 -5.75 -1.48
N PHE A 72 16.29 -5.23 -1.52
CA PHE A 72 16.68 -3.91 -2.05
C PHE A 72 16.19 -2.72 -1.23
N TRP A 73 14.94 -2.75 -0.80
CA TRP A 73 14.33 -1.81 0.13
C TRP A 73 13.20 -2.50 0.89
N ARG A 74 12.79 -1.91 2.00
CA ARG A 74 11.56 -2.23 2.73
C ARG A 74 11.00 -0.95 3.34
N MET A 75 9.77 -0.94 3.84
CA MET A 75 9.31 0.23 4.60
C MET A 75 10.01 0.29 5.95
N ARG A 76 10.20 1.50 6.47
CA ARG A 76 10.68 1.73 7.82
C ARG A 76 9.68 1.09 8.80
N PRO A 77 10.12 0.19 9.71
CA PRO A 77 9.25 -0.33 10.77
C PRO A 77 8.70 0.80 11.67
N GLY A 78 7.45 0.68 12.12
CA GLY A 78 6.80 1.70 12.94
C GLY A 78 6.51 2.99 12.17
N ASN A 79 6.31 2.91 10.85
CA ASN A 79 5.92 4.07 10.05
C ASN A 79 4.53 4.56 10.48
N ARG A 80 4.36 5.86 10.70
CA ARG A 80 3.10 6.44 11.20
C ARG A 80 2.06 6.71 10.10
N VAL A 81 2.52 6.95 8.85
CA VAL A 81 1.65 7.18 7.69
C VAL A 81 1.01 5.87 7.23
N TYR A 82 1.82 4.81 7.18
CA TYR A 82 1.37 3.45 6.93
C TYR A 82 1.84 2.58 8.10
N PRO A 83 0.98 2.28 9.09
CA PRO A 83 1.37 1.46 10.23
C PRO A 83 2.01 0.15 9.79
N THR A 84 3.32 0.03 10.04
CA THR A 84 4.14 -1.09 9.62
C THR A 84 4.71 -1.85 10.81
N ASN A 85 4.71 -3.18 10.70
CA ASN A 85 5.30 -4.07 11.71
C ASN A 85 6.84 -4.12 11.64
N ARG A 86 7.45 -4.97 12.48
CA ARG A 86 8.91 -5.16 12.57
C ARG A 86 9.59 -5.54 11.24
N LEU A 87 8.87 -6.19 10.31
CA LEU A 87 9.39 -6.54 8.98
C LEU A 87 9.29 -5.37 8.00
N GLY A 88 8.57 -4.31 8.34
CA GLY A 88 8.27 -3.22 7.43
C GLY A 88 7.09 -3.54 6.51
N LEU A 89 6.23 -4.48 6.88
CA LEU A 89 4.98 -4.79 6.16
C LEU A 89 3.81 -4.04 6.81
N ARG A 90 2.78 -3.71 6.03
CA ARG A 90 1.58 -3.02 6.53
C ARG A 90 0.73 -3.96 7.39
N GLY A 91 0.27 -3.49 8.54
CA GLY A 91 -0.56 -4.27 9.46
C GLY A 91 0.23 -5.12 10.46
N PRO A 92 -0.45 -5.86 11.35
CA PRO A 92 0.17 -6.67 12.39
C PRO A 92 0.86 -7.93 11.82
N LEU A 93 1.71 -8.54 12.63
CA LEU A 93 2.25 -9.89 12.39
C LEU A 93 1.73 -10.86 13.47
N PRO A 94 1.72 -12.16 13.16
CA PRO A 94 1.56 -13.17 14.19
C PRO A 94 2.70 -13.14 15.20
N ASP A 95 2.35 -13.32 16.48
CA ASP A 95 3.32 -13.47 17.55
C ASP A 95 3.67 -14.94 17.76
N GLY A 96 4.92 -15.29 17.48
CA GLY A 96 5.47 -16.62 17.73
C GLY A 96 4.92 -17.72 16.80
N PRO A 97 5.11 -19.00 17.18
CA PRO A 97 4.69 -20.15 16.38
C PRO A 97 3.17 -20.19 16.16
N LYS A 98 2.74 -20.80 15.05
CA LYS A 98 1.32 -20.95 14.74
C LYS A 98 0.63 -21.84 15.77
N ARG A 99 -0.45 -21.32 16.36
CA ARG A 99 -1.25 -22.06 17.35
C ARG A 99 -2.29 -22.95 16.68
N HIS A 100 -2.64 -24.03 17.36
CA HIS A 100 -3.68 -24.95 16.88
C HIS A 100 -5.03 -24.24 16.71
N GLY A 101 -5.61 -24.33 15.51
CA GLY A 101 -6.92 -23.74 15.19
C GLY A 101 -6.88 -22.30 14.68
N VAL A 102 -5.69 -21.68 14.58
CA VAL A 102 -5.50 -20.42 13.85
C VAL A 102 -5.44 -20.70 12.36
N LEU A 103 -6.23 -19.97 11.58
CA LEU A 103 -6.15 -19.92 10.13
C LEU A 103 -5.32 -18.71 9.73
N ARG A 104 -4.30 -18.88 8.91
CA ARG A 104 -3.41 -17.80 8.49
C ARG A 104 -3.40 -17.65 6.99
N VAL A 105 -3.78 -16.46 6.53
CA VAL A 105 -3.80 -16.08 5.11
C VAL A 105 -2.63 -15.14 4.86
N ALA A 106 -1.71 -15.54 3.98
CA ALA A 106 -0.65 -14.67 3.48
C ALA A 106 -0.99 -14.19 2.07
N CYS A 107 -1.06 -12.88 1.85
CA CYS A 107 -1.15 -12.29 0.52
C CYS A 107 0.25 -11.80 0.13
N VAL A 108 0.80 -12.30 -0.98
CA VAL A 108 2.19 -12.07 -1.40
C VAL A 108 2.21 -11.30 -2.71
N GLY A 109 2.95 -10.20 -2.78
CA GLY A 109 2.98 -9.39 -3.99
C GLY A 109 3.61 -8.01 -3.86
N ASP A 110 2.97 -7.05 -4.52
CA ASP A 110 3.48 -5.70 -4.74
C ASP A 110 2.60 -4.61 -4.09
N SER A 111 2.56 -3.40 -4.66
CA SER A 111 1.73 -2.29 -4.21
C SER A 111 0.23 -2.61 -4.19
N CYS A 112 -0.24 -3.53 -5.04
CA CYS A 112 -1.63 -3.97 -5.04
C CYS A 112 -1.96 -4.84 -3.83
N VAL A 113 -0.99 -5.63 -3.32
CA VAL A 113 -1.14 -6.36 -2.06
C VAL A 113 -1.04 -5.42 -0.86
N PHE A 114 -0.12 -4.46 -0.93
CA PHE A 114 0.02 -3.40 0.07
C PHE A 114 -1.26 -2.55 0.23
N GLY A 115 -2.03 -2.43 -0.86
CA GLY A 115 -3.21 -1.57 -0.94
C GLY A 115 -2.84 -0.09 -1.09
N LEU A 116 -1.96 0.22 -2.05
CA LEU A 116 -1.64 1.61 -2.35
C LEU A 116 -2.92 2.36 -2.76
N GLY A 117 -3.14 3.53 -2.15
CA GLY A 117 -4.36 4.32 -2.38
C GLY A 117 -5.61 3.80 -1.66
N VAL A 118 -5.50 2.77 -0.81
CA VAL A 118 -6.62 2.29 0.01
C VAL A 118 -6.27 2.12 1.48
N ARG A 119 -7.29 2.22 2.34
CA ARG A 119 -7.21 1.91 3.77
C ARG A 119 -6.79 0.45 4.01
N TYR A 120 -6.12 0.18 5.13
CA TYR A 120 -5.60 -1.16 5.45
C TYR A 120 -6.74 -2.20 5.49
N GLU A 121 -7.84 -1.82 6.10
CA GLU A 121 -9.03 -2.63 6.32
C GLU A 121 -9.79 -2.91 5.02
N HIS A 122 -9.50 -2.12 3.98
CA HIS A 122 -10.10 -2.22 2.66
C HIS A 122 -9.26 -3.02 1.67
N THR A 123 -8.05 -3.43 2.07
CA THR A 123 -7.27 -4.34 1.26
C THR A 123 -7.98 -5.69 1.09
N PHE A 124 -7.76 -6.32 -0.06
CA PHE A 124 -8.48 -7.55 -0.40
C PHE A 124 -8.14 -8.67 0.58
N GLY A 125 -6.89 -8.73 1.06
CA GLY A 125 -6.43 -9.74 2.02
C GLY A 125 -7.15 -9.61 3.36
N VAL A 126 -7.26 -8.38 3.88
CA VAL A 126 -7.94 -8.12 5.16
C VAL A 126 -9.44 -8.38 5.02
N ARG A 127 -10.08 -7.91 3.95
CA ARG A 127 -11.51 -8.18 3.68
C ARG A 127 -11.79 -9.68 3.54
N PHE A 128 -10.91 -10.39 2.85
CA PHE A 128 -11.01 -11.84 2.71
C PHE A 128 -10.88 -12.55 4.06
N ALA A 129 -9.87 -12.21 4.87
CA ALA A 129 -9.70 -12.77 6.21
C ALA A 129 -10.88 -12.46 7.14
N ARG A 130 -11.45 -11.25 7.10
CA ARG A 130 -12.64 -10.88 7.90
C ARG A 130 -13.88 -11.69 7.51
N ARG A 131 -14.05 -12.00 6.22
CA ARG A 131 -15.14 -12.88 5.77
C ARG A 131 -14.96 -14.31 6.29
N LEU A 132 -13.75 -14.86 6.17
CA LEU A 132 -13.43 -16.16 6.75
C LEU A 132 -13.66 -16.17 8.27
N GLN A 133 -13.30 -15.09 8.97
CA GLN A 133 -13.51 -14.94 10.41
C GLN A 133 -14.99 -14.94 10.79
N ALA A 134 -15.84 -14.26 10.02
CA ALA A 134 -17.29 -14.23 10.23
C ALA A 134 -17.94 -15.60 9.98
N GLU A 135 -17.45 -16.35 9.00
CA GLU A 135 -17.91 -17.71 8.67
C GLU A 135 -17.37 -18.76 9.65
N SER A 136 -16.25 -18.47 10.33
CA SER A 136 -15.58 -19.36 11.29
C SER A 136 -15.35 -18.68 12.65
N PRO A 137 -16.40 -18.29 13.39
CA PRO A 137 -16.28 -17.53 14.64
C PRO A 137 -15.51 -18.26 15.76
N ALA A 138 -15.34 -19.57 15.65
CA ALA A 138 -14.59 -20.38 16.60
C ALA A 138 -13.10 -20.56 16.23
N ARG A 139 -12.61 -19.86 15.20
CA ARG A 139 -11.22 -19.85 14.77
C ARG A 139 -10.75 -18.42 14.64
N ARG A 140 -9.52 -18.15 15.05
CA ARG A 140 -8.86 -16.89 14.72
C ARG A 140 -8.34 -16.94 13.29
N VAL A 141 -8.69 -15.95 12.50
CA VAL A 141 -8.15 -15.75 11.16
C VAL A 141 -7.14 -14.59 11.19
N GLU A 142 -5.90 -14.88 10.82
CA GLU A 142 -4.84 -13.90 10.66
C GLU A 142 -4.64 -13.57 9.18
N CYS A 143 -4.39 -12.31 8.87
CA CYS A 143 -4.00 -11.85 7.54
C CYS A 143 -2.59 -11.26 7.59
N ILE A 144 -1.74 -11.65 6.65
CA ILE A 144 -0.41 -11.09 6.44
C ILE A 144 -0.36 -10.48 5.04
N LEU A 145 -0.18 -9.17 4.95
CA LEU A 145 0.05 -8.47 3.68
C LEU A 145 1.56 -8.43 3.40
N ALA A 146 2.06 -9.44 2.72
CA ALA A 146 3.44 -9.57 2.26
C ALA A 146 3.66 -8.92 0.89
N GLY A 147 3.33 -7.64 0.77
CA GLY A 147 3.62 -6.85 -0.43
C GLY A 147 3.96 -5.41 -0.11
N LEU A 148 4.84 -4.82 -0.94
CA LEU A 148 5.32 -3.45 -0.79
C LEU A 148 5.34 -2.71 -2.13
N PRO A 149 5.22 -1.37 -2.12
CA PRO A 149 5.33 -0.57 -3.32
C PRO A 149 6.64 -0.82 -4.09
N GLY A 150 6.49 -1.02 -5.40
CA GLY A 150 7.59 -1.25 -6.34
C GLY A 150 8.17 -2.67 -6.33
N TYR A 151 7.69 -3.59 -5.48
CA TYR A 151 8.21 -4.96 -5.46
C TYR A 151 7.92 -5.69 -6.78
N SER A 152 8.92 -6.40 -7.29
CA SER A 152 8.77 -7.40 -8.36
C SER A 152 8.55 -8.79 -7.78
N SER A 153 8.22 -9.77 -8.63
CA SER A 153 8.14 -11.19 -8.25
C SER A 153 9.43 -11.72 -7.60
N TYR A 154 10.60 -11.17 -7.93
CA TYR A 154 11.86 -11.54 -7.29
C TYR A 154 11.84 -11.17 -5.80
N GLN A 155 11.47 -9.92 -5.48
CA GLN A 155 11.39 -9.45 -4.10
C GLN A 155 10.27 -10.17 -3.34
N SER A 156 9.12 -10.39 -3.98
CA SER A 156 8.01 -11.18 -3.42
C SER A 156 8.45 -12.59 -3.05
N ARG A 157 9.21 -13.28 -3.92
CA ARG A 157 9.75 -14.62 -3.63
C ARG A 157 10.71 -14.60 -2.44
N VAL A 158 11.69 -13.71 -2.46
CA VAL A 158 12.70 -13.62 -1.38
C VAL A 158 12.04 -13.29 -0.04
N LEU A 159 11.07 -12.37 -0.02
CA LEU A 159 10.30 -12.05 1.19
C LEU A 159 9.52 -13.27 1.68
N PHE A 160 8.84 -13.96 0.77
CA PHE A 160 8.03 -15.12 1.12
C PHE A 160 8.87 -16.24 1.72
N GLU A 161 9.91 -16.69 1.01
CA GLU A 161 10.78 -17.79 1.44
C GLU A 161 11.44 -17.50 2.79
N ARG A 162 11.88 -16.26 3.01
CA ARG A 162 12.65 -15.89 4.21
C ARG A 162 11.78 -15.60 5.43
N GLU A 163 10.67 -14.87 5.24
CA GLU A 163 9.94 -14.27 6.36
C GLU A 163 8.50 -14.76 6.50
N ILE A 164 7.87 -15.24 5.42
CA ILE A 164 6.42 -15.54 5.43
C ILE A 164 6.17 -17.05 5.47
N ALA A 165 6.90 -17.85 4.70
CA ALA A 165 6.81 -19.31 4.76
C ALA A 165 7.10 -19.87 6.16
N PRO A 166 8.08 -19.36 6.94
CA PRO A 166 8.27 -19.76 8.34
C PRO A 166 7.10 -19.40 9.26
N LEU A 167 6.19 -18.55 8.82
CA LEU A 167 4.92 -18.27 9.50
C LEU A 167 3.82 -19.25 9.05
N GLU A 168 4.11 -20.36 8.35
CA GLU A 168 3.17 -21.46 8.13
C GLU A 168 1.74 -21.02 7.71
N PRO A 169 1.56 -20.19 6.67
CA PRO A 169 0.23 -19.83 6.20
C PRO A 169 -0.55 -21.08 5.77
N ASP A 170 -1.87 -21.10 6.01
CA ASP A 170 -2.78 -22.11 5.44
C ASP A 170 -3.17 -21.78 4.01
N VAL A 171 -3.18 -20.48 3.68
CA VAL A 171 -3.51 -19.97 2.35
C VAL A 171 -2.48 -18.94 1.95
N THR A 172 -1.87 -19.13 0.79
CA THR A 172 -0.97 -18.19 0.15
C THR A 172 -1.62 -17.67 -1.12
N VAL A 173 -2.02 -16.41 -1.10
CA VAL A 173 -2.57 -15.69 -2.25
C VAL A 173 -1.43 -14.96 -2.95
N VAL A 174 -1.11 -15.35 -4.18
CA VAL A 174 -0.02 -14.76 -4.97
C VAL A 174 -0.60 -13.77 -5.97
N TYR A 175 -0.25 -12.48 -5.82
CA TYR A 175 -0.61 -11.40 -6.72
C TYR A 175 0.68 -10.72 -7.19
N CYS A 176 1.12 -10.98 -8.42
CA CYS A 176 2.35 -10.43 -9.00
C CYS A 176 2.14 -10.09 -10.48
N GLY A 177 3.07 -9.35 -11.09
CA GLY A 177 3.04 -9.09 -12.54
C GLY A 177 2.06 -8.00 -12.98
N ALA A 178 1.58 -7.15 -12.06
CA ALA A 178 0.70 -6.04 -12.39
C ALA A 178 1.45 -4.89 -13.08
N TRP A 179 2.69 -4.62 -12.66
CA TRP A 179 3.51 -3.55 -13.24
C TRP A 179 5.02 -3.77 -13.15
N ASN A 180 5.54 -4.14 -11.98
CA ASN A 180 6.96 -3.96 -11.66
C ASN A 180 7.93 -4.94 -12.34
N ASP A 181 7.48 -6.12 -12.74
CA ASP A 181 8.34 -7.13 -13.36
C ASP A 181 8.78 -6.70 -14.77
N HIS A 182 7.84 -6.17 -15.54
CA HIS A 182 8.01 -5.84 -16.96
C HIS A 182 8.29 -4.34 -17.22
N VAL A 183 8.77 -3.59 -16.22
CA VAL A 183 9.34 -2.25 -16.47
C VAL A 183 10.83 -2.36 -16.78
N PRO A 184 11.42 -1.40 -17.51
CA PRO A 184 12.86 -1.39 -17.77
C PRO A 184 13.67 -1.47 -16.49
N ALA A 185 14.66 -2.37 -16.48
CA ALA A 185 15.72 -2.34 -15.50
C ALA A 185 16.48 -1.01 -15.61
N ILE A 186 16.88 -0.46 -14.46
CA ILE A 186 17.83 0.66 -14.41
C ILE A 186 19.19 0.07 -14.06
N GLU A 187 20.09 0.03 -15.04
CA GLU A 187 21.43 -0.56 -15.01
C GLU A 187 21.48 -2.09 -14.83
N LEU A 188 20.65 -2.67 -13.96
CA LEU A 188 20.65 -4.09 -13.64
C LEU A 188 19.25 -4.65 -13.43
N SER A 189 19.01 -5.86 -13.95
CA SER A 189 17.88 -6.69 -13.52
C SER A 189 17.95 -7.00 -12.03
N ASP A 190 16.81 -7.36 -11.44
CA ASP A 190 16.71 -7.65 -10.01
C ASP A 190 17.60 -8.84 -9.62
N ARG A 191 17.68 -9.91 -10.44
CA ARG A 191 18.61 -11.03 -10.22
C ARG A 191 20.06 -10.57 -10.18
N SER A 192 20.46 -9.70 -11.11
CA SER A 192 21.83 -9.16 -11.18
C SER A 192 22.13 -8.24 -10.00
N ARG A 193 21.13 -7.45 -9.58
CA ARG A 193 21.20 -6.58 -8.41
C ARG A 193 21.41 -7.39 -7.13
N ALA A 194 20.71 -8.50 -6.96
CA ALA A 194 20.87 -9.39 -5.82
C ALA A 194 22.25 -10.08 -5.77
N LYS A 195 22.71 -10.64 -6.91
CA LYS A 195 24.07 -11.20 -7.01
C LYS A 195 25.15 -10.19 -6.60
N ARG A 196 24.96 -8.92 -6.94
CA ARG A 196 25.85 -7.83 -6.57
C ARG A 196 25.78 -7.50 -5.07
N SER A 197 24.58 -7.42 -4.49
CA SER A 197 24.41 -7.19 -3.04
C SER A 197 25.05 -8.30 -2.19
N ALA A 198 25.02 -9.54 -2.67
CA ALA A 198 25.68 -10.66 -2.01
C ALA A 198 27.22 -10.56 -1.99
N ASN A 199 27.84 -9.78 -2.89
CA ASN A 199 29.31 -9.64 -2.98
C ASN A 199 29.85 -8.57 -2.02
N VAL A 200 30.90 -8.91 -1.25
CA VAL A 200 31.58 -8.01 -0.29
C VAL A 200 31.98 -6.66 -0.92
N VAL A 201 32.48 -6.66 -2.15
CA VAL A 201 32.85 -5.41 -2.86
C VAL A 201 31.61 -4.61 -3.22
N GLY A 202 30.52 -5.28 -3.59
CA GLY A 202 29.23 -4.65 -3.89
C GLY A 202 28.57 -3.99 -2.68
N ARG A 203 28.96 -4.38 -1.46
CA ARG A 203 28.47 -3.82 -0.18
C ARG A 203 29.21 -2.56 0.27
N LEU A 204 30.33 -2.20 -0.36
CA LEU A 204 31.07 -0.97 -0.02
C LEU A 204 30.30 0.26 -0.49
N ARG A 205 30.09 1.23 0.40
CA ARG A 205 29.44 2.53 0.06
C ARG A 205 30.24 3.29 -0.98
N LEU A 206 31.57 3.13 -1.00
CA LEU A 206 32.43 3.69 -2.03
C LEU A 206 31.99 3.28 -3.45
N THR A 207 31.58 2.03 -3.66
CA THR A 207 31.11 1.58 -4.99
C THR A 207 29.77 2.20 -5.39
N ARG A 208 28.97 2.66 -4.43
CA ARG A 208 27.70 3.36 -4.68
C ARG A 208 27.95 4.79 -5.12
N VAL A 209 28.88 5.49 -4.47
CA VAL A 209 29.30 6.84 -4.89
C VAL A 209 29.81 6.82 -6.33
N MET A 210 30.69 5.88 -6.65
CA MET A 210 31.23 5.75 -8.01
C MET A 210 30.13 5.49 -9.04
N ARG A 211 29.09 4.71 -8.71
CA ARG A 211 27.95 4.50 -9.61
C ARG A 211 27.06 5.72 -9.73
N ALA A 212 26.74 6.39 -8.62
CA ALA A 212 25.93 7.61 -8.67
C ALA A 212 26.56 8.68 -9.58
N LEU A 213 27.90 8.77 -9.59
CA LEU A 213 28.64 9.66 -10.49
C LEU A 213 28.62 9.22 -11.97
N LEU A 214 28.41 7.93 -12.24
CA LEU A 214 28.43 7.33 -13.57
C LEU A 214 27.02 6.95 -14.09
N ALA A 215 25.99 7.11 -13.26
CA ALA A 215 24.63 6.66 -13.53
C ALA A 215 24.03 7.45 -14.69
N PRO A 216 23.30 6.81 -15.62
CA PRO A 216 22.60 7.52 -16.68
C PRO A 216 21.51 8.44 -16.10
N SER A 217 21.22 9.55 -16.78
CA SER A 217 20.13 10.46 -16.39
C SER A 217 18.79 9.72 -16.29
N PRO A 218 17.98 9.93 -15.23
CA PRO A 218 16.64 9.37 -15.09
C PRO A 218 15.73 9.64 -16.30
N SER A 219 15.90 10.79 -16.97
CA SER A 219 15.14 11.16 -18.18
C SER A 219 15.34 10.19 -19.36
N LYS A 220 16.50 9.52 -19.44
CA LYS A 220 16.77 8.49 -20.45
C LYS A 220 15.83 7.28 -20.28
N TYR A 221 15.65 6.83 -19.04
CA TYR A 221 14.80 5.68 -18.72
C TYR A 221 13.32 6.02 -18.80
N ALA A 222 12.92 7.24 -18.44
CA ALA A 222 11.56 7.73 -18.65
C ALA A 222 11.19 7.74 -20.15
N ALA A 223 12.07 8.26 -21.01
CA ALA A 223 11.85 8.26 -22.45
C ALA A 223 11.84 6.84 -23.06
N ALA A 224 12.69 5.93 -22.57
CA ALA A 224 12.68 4.53 -22.98
C ALA A 224 11.36 3.84 -22.60
N LEU A 225 10.86 4.09 -21.37
CA LEU A 225 9.58 3.60 -20.90
C LEU A 225 8.41 4.05 -21.79
N GLU A 226 8.37 5.34 -22.16
CA GLU A 226 7.34 5.88 -23.06
C GLU A 226 7.35 5.24 -24.45
N LYS A 227 8.53 4.87 -24.95
CA LYS A 227 8.71 4.18 -26.25
C LYS A 227 8.56 2.66 -26.16
N GLY A 228 8.33 2.10 -24.97
CA GLY A 228 8.32 0.65 -24.75
C GLY A 228 9.68 -0.01 -24.95
N GLU A 229 10.77 0.74 -24.84
CA GLU A 229 12.15 0.27 -24.97
C GLU A 229 12.70 -0.22 -23.62
N PHE A 230 13.51 -1.28 -23.68
CA PHE A 230 14.12 -1.93 -22.53
C PHE A 230 15.63 -1.98 -22.72
N PRO A 231 16.35 -0.85 -22.61
CA PRO A 231 17.78 -0.78 -22.94
C PRO A 231 18.62 -1.78 -22.13
N ASP A 232 18.23 -2.03 -20.88
CA ASP A 232 18.88 -2.98 -19.98
C ASP A 232 18.03 -4.26 -19.74
N GLY A 233 17.02 -4.49 -20.57
CA GLY A 233 16.01 -5.53 -20.36
C GLY A 233 14.95 -5.16 -19.31
N PRO A 234 13.98 -6.06 -19.03
CA PRO A 234 13.03 -5.87 -17.94
C PRO A 234 13.70 -6.06 -16.58
N ARG A 235 13.09 -5.54 -15.50
CA ARG A 235 13.53 -5.79 -14.13
C ARG A 235 13.58 -7.28 -13.79
N VAL A 236 12.58 -8.03 -14.26
CA VAL A 236 12.49 -9.49 -14.18
C VAL A 236 12.06 -9.98 -15.55
N SER A 237 12.79 -10.93 -16.15
CA SER A 237 12.37 -11.52 -17.44
C SER A 237 11.15 -12.43 -17.26
N LEU A 238 10.48 -12.80 -18.36
CA LEU A 238 9.32 -13.71 -18.29
C LEU A 238 9.71 -15.08 -17.70
N GLU A 239 10.86 -15.62 -18.11
CA GLU A 239 11.42 -16.87 -17.57
C GLU A 239 11.70 -16.73 -16.06
N GLU A 240 12.34 -15.64 -15.64
CA GLU A 240 12.61 -15.40 -14.22
C GLU A 240 11.32 -15.20 -13.41
N PHE A 241 10.28 -14.63 -14.02
CA PHE A 241 8.97 -14.45 -13.40
C PHE A 241 8.27 -15.80 -13.17
N GLU A 242 8.29 -16.68 -14.18
CA GLU A 242 7.76 -18.04 -14.08
C GLU A 242 8.50 -18.87 -13.01
N GLU A 243 9.84 -18.79 -13.00
CA GLU A 243 10.67 -19.38 -11.93
C GLU A 243 10.27 -18.84 -10.55
N ASN A 244 10.07 -17.53 -10.43
CA ASN A 244 9.78 -16.91 -9.14
C ASN A 244 8.43 -17.34 -8.58
N LEU A 245 7.37 -17.32 -9.39
CA LEU A 245 6.02 -17.72 -8.98
C LEU A 245 5.96 -19.21 -8.65
N THR A 246 6.65 -20.04 -9.43
CA THR A 246 6.76 -21.48 -9.17
C THR A 246 7.48 -21.76 -7.83
N ALA A 247 8.53 -21.00 -7.53
CA ALA A 247 9.25 -21.13 -6.26
C ALA A 247 8.39 -20.70 -5.07
N ILE A 248 7.62 -19.61 -5.19
CA ILE A 248 6.65 -19.20 -4.15
C ILE A 248 5.64 -20.32 -3.89
N ALA A 249 5.01 -20.86 -4.95
CA ALA A 249 4.03 -21.95 -4.81
C ALA A 249 4.65 -23.21 -4.18
N THR A 250 5.87 -23.56 -4.59
CA THR A 250 6.62 -24.70 -4.04
C THR A 250 6.90 -24.51 -2.54
N ALA A 251 7.42 -23.34 -2.15
CA ALA A 251 7.69 -23.02 -0.75
C ALA A 251 6.41 -22.97 0.10
N ALA A 252 5.31 -22.48 -0.47
CA ALA A 252 4.01 -22.44 0.20
C ALA A 252 3.50 -23.86 0.48
N ARG A 253 3.56 -24.76 -0.51
CA ARG A 253 3.17 -26.16 -0.31
C ARG A 253 4.07 -26.91 0.65
N ALA A 254 5.36 -26.60 0.69
CA ALA A 254 6.30 -27.21 1.62
C ALA A 254 5.90 -26.97 3.10
N VAL A 255 5.17 -25.88 3.37
CA VAL A 255 4.63 -25.56 4.72
C VAL A 255 3.14 -25.89 4.85
N GLY A 256 2.57 -26.64 3.90
CA GLY A 256 1.17 -27.08 3.92
C GLY A 256 0.15 -26.02 3.50
N SER A 257 0.57 -24.92 2.88
CA SER A 257 -0.33 -23.87 2.40
C SER A 257 -1.02 -24.26 1.10
N GLU A 258 -2.33 -24.02 1.03
CA GLU A 258 -3.06 -23.91 -0.23
C GLU A 258 -2.56 -22.67 -0.99
N VAL A 259 -2.45 -22.78 -2.31
CA VAL A 259 -1.94 -21.71 -3.18
C VAL A 259 -3.05 -21.24 -4.10
N VAL A 260 -3.26 -19.92 -4.12
CA VAL A 260 -4.20 -19.26 -5.03
C VAL A 260 -3.47 -18.18 -5.80
N PHE A 261 -3.49 -18.25 -7.13
CA PHE A 261 -2.97 -17.19 -7.98
C PHE A 261 -4.06 -16.19 -8.33
N VAL A 262 -3.77 -14.90 -8.20
CA VAL A 262 -4.63 -13.82 -8.66
C VAL A 262 -4.04 -13.23 -9.92
N VAL A 263 -4.83 -13.20 -10.99
CA VAL A 263 -4.46 -12.46 -12.20
C VAL A 263 -4.73 -10.97 -11.95
N PRO A 264 -3.74 -10.08 -12.10
CA PRO A 264 -3.97 -8.64 -11.97
C PRO A 264 -5.13 -8.18 -12.87
N PRO A 265 -6.16 -7.51 -12.32
CA PRO A 265 -7.38 -7.20 -13.07
C PRO A 265 -7.19 -5.91 -13.87
N VAL A 266 -6.34 -5.99 -14.89
CA VAL A 266 -6.09 -4.88 -15.82
C VAL A 266 -7.04 -4.94 -17.01
N THR A 267 -7.13 -3.82 -17.72
CA THR A 267 -8.14 -3.57 -18.76
C THR A 267 -7.59 -3.87 -20.15
N ASP A 268 -8.45 -4.11 -21.15
CA ASP A 268 -8.02 -4.25 -22.55
C ASP A 268 -7.27 -3.02 -23.07
N GLU A 269 -7.61 -1.84 -22.54
CA GLU A 269 -6.88 -0.61 -22.82
C GLU A 269 -5.46 -0.64 -22.27
N PHE A 270 -5.28 -1.17 -21.06
CA PHE A 270 -3.95 -1.37 -20.49
C PHE A 270 -3.10 -2.31 -21.35
N ASP A 271 -3.68 -3.37 -21.91
CA ASP A 271 -2.96 -4.27 -22.81
C ASP A 271 -2.53 -3.61 -24.11
N ARG A 272 -3.36 -2.74 -24.68
CA ARG A 272 -2.96 -1.94 -25.84
C ARG A 272 -1.84 -0.96 -25.50
N PHE A 273 -1.89 -0.38 -24.30
CA PHE A 273 -0.86 0.52 -23.80
C PHE A 273 0.44 -0.23 -23.46
N ARG A 274 0.34 -1.46 -22.94
CA ARG A 274 1.47 -2.25 -22.44
C ARG A 274 1.37 -3.72 -22.86
N PRO A 275 1.59 -4.05 -24.15
CA PRO A 275 1.38 -5.41 -24.67
C PRO A 275 2.20 -6.49 -23.97
N VAL A 276 3.42 -6.15 -23.52
CA VAL A 276 4.29 -7.07 -22.78
C VAL A 276 3.64 -7.59 -21.50
N ALA A 277 2.76 -6.81 -20.87
CA ALA A 277 2.08 -7.20 -19.63
C ALA A 277 1.18 -8.42 -19.82
N LYS A 278 0.63 -8.60 -21.02
CA LYS A 278 -0.24 -9.73 -21.35
C LYS A 278 0.49 -11.07 -21.18
N SER A 279 1.74 -11.17 -21.65
CA SER A 279 2.53 -12.40 -21.54
C SER A 279 2.77 -12.82 -20.09
N TYR A 280 2.96 -11.88 -19.17
CA TYR A 280 3.12 -12.18 -17.74
C TYR A 280 1.81 -12.66 -17.11
N ARG A 281 0.67 -12.10 -17.52
CA ARG A 281 -0.63 -12.58 -17.02
C ARG A 281 -1.02 -13.93 -17.60
N ASP A 282 -0.69 -14.17 -18.87
CA ASP A 282 -0.90 -15.47 -19.50
C ASP A 282 -0.01 -16.55 -18.85
N SER A 283 1.22 -16.22 -18.44
CA SER A 283 2.06 -17.16 -17.68
C SER A 283 1.50 -17.45 -16.29
N ILE A 284 0.91 -16.50 -15.57
CA ILE A 284 0.17 -16.79 -14.31
C ILE A 284 -0.90 -17.87 -14.53
N ARG A 285 -1.67 -17.76 -15.61
CA ARG A 285 -2.70 -18.76 -15.95
C ARG A 285 -2.10 -20.12 -16.32
N SER A 286 -0.92 -20.15 -16.95
CA SER A 286 -0.21 -21.40 -17.23
C SER A 286 0.29 -22.05 -15.94
N ILE A 287 0.99 -21.28 -15.11
CA ILE A 287 1.55 -21.72 -13.83
C ILE A 287 0.43 -22.26 -12.92
N ALA A 288 -0.70 -21.55 -12.80
CA ALA A 288 -1.80 -22.04 -11.96
C ALA A 288 -2.30 -23.42 -12.41
N ARG A 289 -2.41 -23.65 -13.73
CA ARG A 289 -2.78 -24.97 -14.29
C ARG A 289 -1.69 -26.02 -14.05
N GLU A 290 -0.44 -25.70 -14.34
CA GLU A 290 0.71 -26.61 -14.18
C GLU A 290 0.93 -27.01 -12.72
N GLN A 291 0.65 -26.08 -11.81
CA GLN A 291 0.77 -26.29 -10.38
C GLN A 291 -0.50 -26.90 -9.78
N ASP A 292 -1.61 -27.08 -10.50
CA ASP A 292 -2.93 -27.43 -9.93
C ASP A 292 -3.37 -26.50 -8.78
N ALA A 293 -3.03 -25.22 -8.92
CA ALA A 293 -3.41 -24.16 -8.00
C ALA A 293 -4.70 -23.48 -8.44
N GLU A 294 -5.48 -22.98 -7.47
CA GLU A 294 -6.68 -22.22 -7.77
C GLU A 294 -6.29 -20.89 -8.45
N LEU A 295 -7.09 -20.47 -9.44
CA LEU A 295 -6.87 -19.23 -10.18
C LEU A 295 -8.07 -18.30 -9.99
N VAL A 296 -7.79 -17.09 -9.55
CA VAL A 296 -8.77 -16.01 -9.43
C VAL A 296 -8.47 -14.97 -10.51
N ASP A 297 -9.31 -14.96 -11.54
CA ASP A 297 -9.28 -13.95 -12.61
C ASP A 297 -10.49 -13.02 -12.47
N VAL A 298 -10.23 -11.81 -11.96
CA VAL A 298 -11.28 -10.83 -11.65
C VAL A 298 -11.54 -9.88 -12.83
N ALA A 299 -10.66 -9.86 -13.85
CA ALA A 299 -10.82 -8.97 -15.00
C ALA A 299 -12.17 -9.16 -15.72
N PRO A 300 -12.64 -10.40 -16.00
CA PRO A 300 -13.96 -10.61 -16.61
C PRO A 300 -15.12 -10.11 -15.74
N VAL A 301 -15.00 -10.21 -14.41
CA VAL A 301 -16.01 -9.72 -13.47
C VAL A 301 -16.09 -8.19 -13.54
N LEU A 302 -14.94 -7.50 -13.51
CA LEU A 302 -14.91 -6.04 -13.63
C LEU A 302 -15.42 -5.58 -14.99
N GLN A 303 -15.11 -6.31 -16.07
CA GLN A 303 -15.61 -6.02 -17.41
C GLN A 303 -17.14 -6.17 -17.50
N ALA A 304 -17.69 -7.26 -16.98
CA ALA A 304 -19.14 -7.47 -16.93
C ALA A 304 -19.86 -6.42 -16.05
N LEU A 305 -19.24 -6.01 -14.94
CA LEU A 305 -19.76 -4.91 -14.11
C LEU A 305 -19.72 -3.59 -14.89
N ARG A 306 -18.65 -3.33 -15.65
CA ARG A 306 -18.52 -2.14 -16.48
C ARG A 306 -19.61 -2.06 -17.56
N GLU A 307 -19.91 -3.16 -18.23
CA GLU A 307 -20.96 -3.22 -19.25
C GLU A 307 -22.37 -2.95 -18.69
N ARG A 308 -22.56 -3.12 -17.38
CA ARG A 308 -23.81 -2.82 -16.66
C ARG A 308 -23.87 -1.39 -16.12
N LEU A 309 -22.76 -0.65 -16.14
CA LEU A 309 -22.78 0.76 -15.76
C LEU A 309 -23.48 1.57 -16.86
N PRO A 310 -24.17 2.68 -16.51
CA PRO A 310 -24.75 3.56 -17.51
C PRO A 310 -23.70 3.98 -18.56
N SER A 311 -24.10 4.13 -19.83
CA SER A 311 -23.22 4.36 -20.98
C SER A 311 -22.22 5.51 -20.78
N GLU A 312 -22.59 6.53 -20.03
CA GLU A 312 -21.74 7.67 -19.71
C GLU A 312 -20.62 7.35 -18.69
N TRP A 313 -20.74 6.28 -17.87
CA TRP A 313 -19.61 5.73 -17.07
C TRP A 313 -18.64 4.90 -17.94
N SER A 314 -19.10 4.40 -19.09
CA SER A 314 -18.24 3.62 -20.00
C SER A 314 -17.17 4.49 -20.68
N ALA A 315 -17.38 5.81 -20.70
CA ALA A 315 -16.50 6.83 -21.28
C ALA A 315 -15.43 7.38 -20.31
N LEU A 316 -15.42 6.93 -19.06
CA LEU A 316 -14.45 7.37 -18.05
C LEU A 316 -13.02 6.97 -18.43
N ARG A 317 -12.04 7.86 -18.18
CA ARG A 317 -10.62 7.58 -18.44
C ARG A 317 -10.04 6.61 -17.41
N PRO A 318 -8.98 5.85 -17.72
CA PRO A 318 -8.29 5.03 -16.72
C PRO A 318 -7.86 5.87 -15.52
N GLY A 319 -8.26 5.45 -14.31
CA GLY A 319 -8.12 6.20 -13.05
C GLY A 319 -9.40 6.89 -12.57
N GLU A 320 -10.36 7.17 -13.47
CA GLU A 320 -11.71 7.63 -13.12
C GLU A 320 -12.66 6.44 -12.86
N TRP A 321 -12.13 5.22 -12.84
CA TRP A 321 -12.93 3.99 -12.80
C TRP A 321 -13.24 3.58 -11.36
N PRO A 322 -14.44 3.03 -11.09
CA PRO A 322 -14.81 2.66 -9.73
C PRO A 322 -13.97 1.50 -9.17
N PHE A 323 -13.26 0.74 -10.01
CA PHE A 323 -12.54 -0.48 -9.61
C PHE A 323 -11.02 -0.33 -9.53
N LEU A 324 -10.43 0.66 -10.20
CA LEU A 324 -8.98 0.92 -10.19
C LEU A 324 -8.76 2.42 -9.93
N VAL A 325 -7.85 2.76 -9.01
CA VAL A 325 -7.47 4.16 -8.74
C VAL A 325 -6.58 4.73 -9.85
N ASP A 326 -5.85 3.86 -10.55
CA ASP A 326 -5.11 4.18 -11.77
C ASP A 326 -5.22 3.03 -12.77
N ARG A 327 -4.21 2.78 -13.60
CA ARG A 327 -4.22 1.67 -14.57
C ARG A 327 -3.85 0.30 -13.97
N VAL A 328 -3.43 0.27 -12.71
CA VAL A 328 -2.79 -0.89 -12.07
C VAL A 328 -3.43 -1.19 -10.70
N HIS A 329 -3.58 -0.18 -9.86
CA HIS A 329 -3.93 -0.32 -8.45
C HIS A 329 -5.45 -0.42 -8.25
N PRO A 330 -5.97 -1.49 -7.59
CA PRO A 330 -7.38 -1.60 -7.28
C PRO A 330 -7.87 -0.52 -6.31
N SER A 331 -9.06 0.00 -6.55
CA SER A 331 -9.79 0.83 -5.59
C SER A 331 -10.31 -0.02 -4.42
N ALA A 332 -10.89 0.62 -3.39
CA ALA A 332 -11.55 -0.11 -2.30
C ALA A 332 -12.64 -1.07 -2.81
N GLU A 333 -13.34 -0.70 -3.88
CA GLU A 333 -14.32 -1.57 -4.53
C GLU A 333 -13.64 -2.68 -5.34
N GLY A 334 -12.57 -2.39 -6.09
CA GLY A 334 -11.77 -3.42 -6.76
C GLY A 334 -11.21 -4.47 -5.80
N HIS A 335 -10.68 -4.02 -4.65
CA HIS A 335 -10.26 -4.89 -3.56
C HIS A 335 -11.41 -5.73 -2.99
N ARG A 336 -12.64 -5.20 -2.92
CA ARG A 336 -13.83 -5.96 -2.53
C ARG A 336 -14.09 -7.12 -3.49
N GLN A 337 -14.07 -6.84 -4.79
CA GLN A 337 -14.32 -7.82 -5.85
C GLN A 337 -13.26 -8.94 -5.82
N ILE A 338 -11.99 -8.59 -5.60
CA ILE A 338 -10.93 -9.58 -5.43
C ILE A 338 -11.19 -10.45 -4.19
N ALA A 339 -11.54 -9.85 -3.05
CA ALA A 339 -11.86 -10.59 -1.84
C ALA A 339 -13.09 -11.50 -2.01
N ASP A 340 -14.09 -11.07 -2.79
CA ASP A 340 -15.29 -11.86 -3.10
C ASP A 340 -14.93 -13.08 -3.95
N ALA A 341 -14.12 -12.87 -4.99
CA ALA A 341 -13.65 -13.95 -5.85
C ALA A 341 -12.74 -14.95 -5.11
N LEU A 342 -11.84 -14.47 -4.24
CA LEU A 342 -11.02 -15.33 -3.37
C LEU A 342 -11.87 -16.21 -2.45
N ARG A 343 -12.97 -15.66 -1.92
CA ARG A 343 -13.91 -16.44 -1.10
C ARG A 343 -14.51 -17.59 -1.91
N VAL A 344 -15.04 -17.32 -3.10
CA VAL A 344 -15.61 -18.37 -3.96
C VAL A 344 -14.58 -19.45 -4.33
N ALA A 345 -13.34 -19.05 -4.62
CA ALA A 345 -12.24 -19.96 -4.95
C ALA A 345 -11.89 -20.93 -3.80
N ILE A 346 -11.74 -20.41 -2.59
CA ILE A 346 -11.23 -21.19 -1.45
C ILE A 346 -12.29 -22.08 -0.80
N ASP A 347 -13.57 -21.76 -0.92
CA ASP A 347 -14.69 -22.59 -0.42
C ASP A 347 -14.66 -24.03 -0.95
N ARG A 348 -14.10 -24.23 -2.13
CA ARG A 348 -14.00 -25.55 -2.76
C ARG A 348 -12.92 -26.44 -2.16
N ARG A 349 -11.96 -25.89 -1.40
CA ARG A 349 -10.73 -26.61 -0.99
C ARG A 349 -10.52 -26.67 0.53
N LEU A 350 -11.04 -25.72 1.30
CA LEU A 350 -10.92 -25.74 2.77
C LEU A 350 -12.21 -26.26 3.42
N ALA A 351 -12.13 -27.42 4.06
CA ALA A 351 -13.16 -27.83 5.01
C ALA A 351 -12.96 -27.08 6.33
N PHE A 352 -13.98 -26.38 6.81
CA PHE A 352 -13.95 -25.68 8.10
C PHE A 352 -14.68 -26.51 9.17
N PRO A 353 -13.96 -27.17 10.10
CA PRO A 353 -14.59 -27.80 11.25
C PRO A 353 -15.30 -26.74 12.09
N SER A 354 -16.57 -26.98 12.42
CA SER A 354 -17.25 -26.22 13.45
C SER A 354 -16.56 -26.48 14.80
N ARG A 355 -16.36 -25.41 15.55
CA ARG A 355 -16.09 -25.46 16.99
C ARG A 355 -17.11 -24.56 17.67
N ASP A 356 -17.41 -24.84 18.92
CA ASP A 356 -18.20 -23.90 19.72
C ASP A 356 -17.36 -22.63 19.91
N PRO A 357 -17.93 -21.44 19.66
CA PRO A 357 -17.25 -20.19 19.98
C PRO A 357 -16.99 -20.15 21.48
N ALA A 358 -15.74 -19.95 21.88
CA ALA A 358 -15.44 -19.76 23.29
C ALA A 358 -16.05 -18.44 23.75
N VAL A 359 -16.77 -18.46 24.87
CA VAL A 359 -17.31 -17.25 25.49
C VAL A 359 -16.13 -16.40 25.97
N PRO A 360 -16.02 -15.14 25.56
CA PRO A 360 -14.96 -14.25 26.03
C PRO A 360 -15.01 -14.13 27.56
N GLN A 361 -13.88 -14.26 28.24
CA GLN A 361 -13.82 -14.17 29.71
C GLN A 361 -13.47 -12.76 30.21
N PHE A 362 -13.78 -11.74 29.41
CA PHE A 362 -13.57 -10.34 29.78
C PHE A 362 -14.90 -9.57 29.77
N ARG A 363 -14.95 -8.49 30.55
CA ARG A 363 -16.12 -7.59 30.62
C ARG A 363 -15.67 -6.14 30.46
N VAL A 364 -16.38 -5.39 29.63
CA VAL A 364 -16.20 -3.94 29.51
C VAL A 364 -17.24 -3.21 30.36
N ASP A 365 -16.75 -2.42 31.31
CA ASP A 365 -17.56 -1.64 32.25
C ASP A 365 -17.86 -0.24 31.72
N SER A 366 -16.85 0.47 31.20
CA SER A 366 -17.00 1.80 30.58
C SER A 366 -15.97 2.05 29.47
N VAL A 367 -16.30 2.97 28.57
CA VAL A 367 -15.41 3.51 27.53
C VAL A 367 -15.40 5.04 27.68
N GLU A 368 -14.23 5.65 27.79
CA GLU A 368 -14.12 7.09 28.07
C GLU A 368 -13.03 7.76 27.21
N PRO A 369 -13.38 8.72 26.34
CA PRO A 369 -14.74 9.17 26.05
C PRO A 369 -15.53 8.17 25.18
N GLU A 370 -16.85 8.08 25.36
CA GLU A 370 -17.74 7.31 24.46
C GLU A 370 -17.99 8.03 23.13
N ARG A 371 -17.78 9.35 23.10
CA ARG A 371 -17.93 10.18 21.91
C ARG A 371 -16.63 10.91 21.63
N ILE A 372 -16.12 10.74 20.42
CA ILE A 372 -14.84 11.25 19.99
C ILE A 372 -15.05 12.36 18.99
N THR A 373 -14.27 13.40 19.20
CA THR A 373 -14.12 14.48 18.26
C THR A 373 -13.21 14.02 17.11
N PRO A 374 -13.69 13.99 15.85
CA PRO A 374 -12.84 13.73 14.70
C PRO A 374 -11.61 14.61 14.72
N PHE A 375 -10.48 14.05 14.26
CA PHE A 375 -9.24 14.79 14.05
C PHE A 375 -8.56 15.33 15.31
N VAL A 376 -9.01 14.92 16.49
CA VAL A 376 -8.28 15.13 17.74
C VAL A 376 -7.57 13.83 18.08
N ASP A 377 -6.27 13.92 18.35
CA ASP A 377 -5.45 12.82 18.88
C ASP A 377 -5.87 12.54 20.33
N GLU A 378 -7.03 11.88 20.46
CA GLU A 378 -7.69 11.59 21.72
C GLU A 378 -7.37 10.16 22.16
N VAL A 379 -7.04 10.00 23.44
CA VAL A 379 -6.80 8.70 24.05
C VAL A 379 -8.11 8.20 24.66
N VAL A 380 -8.60 7.08 24.14
CA VAL A 380 -9.77 6.37 24.68
C VAL A 380 -9.30 5.40 25.74
N ARG A 381 -9.96 5.43 26.90
CA ARG A 381 -9.75 4.48 28.00
C ARG A 381 -10.94 3.54 28.10
N VAL A 382 -10.65 2.24 28.04
CA VAL A 382 -11.62 1.18 28.27
C VAL A 382 -11.38 0.61 29.65
N ARG A 383 -12.38 0.69 30.54
CA ARG A 383 -12.34 0.09 31.88
C ARG A 383 -13.14 -1.20 31.90
N GLY A 384 -12.64 -2.20 32.61
CA GLY A 384 -13.26 -3.52 32.68
C GLY A 384 -12.51 -4.49 33.58
N THR A 385 -12.70 -5.78 33.31
CA THR A 385 -12.04 -6.88 34.02
C THR A 385 -11.64 -7.99 33.05
N GLY A 386 -10.50 -8.63 33.29
CA GLY A 386 -10.01 -9.76 32.48
C GLY A 386 -9.12 -9.36 31.30
N PHE A 387 -8.63 -8.12 31.26
CA PHE A 387 -7.79 -7.63 30.16
C PHE A 387 -6.34 -8.15 30.20
N SER A 388 -5.86 -8.66 31.34
CA SER A 388 -4.52 -9.24 31.45
C SER A 388 -4.51 -10.77 31.26
N GLN A 389 -5.69 -11.40 31.25
CA GLN A 389 -5.83 -12.86 31.20
C GLN A 389 -5.84 -13.43 29.78
N HIS A 390 -5.96 -12.59 28.75
CA HIS A 390 -5.93 -13.04 27.37
C HIS A 390 -4.77 -12.43 26.58
N GLU A 391 -4.23 -13.23 25.68
CA GLU A 391 -2.88 -13.08 25.15
C GLU A 391 -2.71 -11.95 24.11
N ARG A 392 -3.78 -11.23 23.72
CA ARG A 392 -3.78 -10.27 22.58
C ARG A 392 -4.71 -9.04 22.75
N PHE A 393 -4.78 -8.42 23.94
CA PHE A 393 -5.52 -7.15 24.12
C PHE A 393 -4.83 -5.91 23.54
N ASP A 394 -3.65 -6.10 22.94
CA ASP A 394 -2.88 -5.11 22.20
C ASP A 394 -3.31 -4.98 20.72
N GLU A 395 -4.28 -5.78 20.28
CA GLU A 395 -4.95 -5.64 18.98
C GLU A 395 -6.45 -5.32 19.18
N LEU A 396 -6.92 -4.23 18.55
CA LEU A 396 -8.29 -3.74 18.71
C LEU A 396 -8.86 -3.24 17.37
N TRP A 397 -10.16 -3.44 17.21
CA TRP A 397 -10.94 -2.88 16.12
C TRP A 397 -12.02 -1.96 16.67
N LEU A 398 -12.28 -0.89 15.93
CA LEU A 398 -13.39 0.00 16.18
C LEU A 398 -14.25 0.07 14.92
N GLY A 399 -15.38 -0.64 14.95
CA GLY A 399 -16.18 -0.95 13.78
C GLY A 399 -15.35 -1.73 12.74
N ASP A 400 -15.08 -1.07 11.62
CA ASP A 400 -14.26 -1.61 10.54
C ASP A 400 -12.83 -1.06 10.51
N THR A 401 -12.43 -0.26 11.51
CA THR A 401 -11.12 0.38 11.58
C THR A 401 -10.20 -0.37 12.53
N TRP A 402 -9.00 -0.73 12.07
CA TRP A 402 -7.98 -1.34 12.90
C TRP A 402 -7.24 -0.26 13.70
N ILE A 403 -7.00 -0.54 14.98
CA ILE A 403 -6.30 0.37 15.88
C ILE A 403 -4.88 -0.17 16.12
N PRO A 404 -3.84 0.49 15.57
CA PRO A 404 -2.47 -0.02 15.60
C PRO A 404 -1.76 0.20 16.94
N GLU A 405 -2.18 1.19 17.73
CA GLU A 405 -1.53 1.58 18.98
C GLU A 405 -2.50 1.35 20.15
N VAL A 406 -2.41 0.16 20.74
CA VAL A 406 -3.16 -0.22 21.94
C VAL A 406 -2.19 -0.50 23.08
N ARG A 407 -2.49 0.05 24.25
CA ARG A 407 -1.73 -0.08 25.47
C ARG A 407 -2.58 -0.70 26.56
N VAL A 408 -2.29 -1.94 26.91
CA VAL A 408 -2.84 -2.56 28.13
C VAL A 408 -2.08 -1.98 29.32
N VAL A 409 -2.75 -1.16 30.13
CA VAL A 409 -2.15 -0.53 31.31
C VAL A 409 -2.07 -1.52 32.46
N ASP A 410 -3.17 -2.24 32.70
CA ASP A 410 -3.30 -3.32 33.68
C ASP A 410 -4.52 -4.22 33.34
N ASP A 411 -4.89 -5.14 34.24
CA ASP A 411 -6.04 -6.05 34.05
C ASP A 411 -7.41 -5.35 33.94
N ARG A 412 -7.47 -4.06 34.26
CA ARG A 412 -8.69 -3.27 34.31
C ARG A 412 -8.75 -2.14 33.31
N VAL A 413 -7.62 -1.73 32.73
CA VAL A 413 -7.54 -0.56 31.86
C VAL A 413 -6.78 -0.87 30.58
N VAL A 414 -7.45 -0.67 29.46
CA VAL A 414 -6.83 -0.61 28.12
C VAL A 414 -6.96 0.81 27.60
N GLU A 415 -5.90 1.34 27.01
CA GLU A 415 -5.91 2.65 26.36
C GLU A 415 -5.53 2.50 24.89
N PHE A 416 -6.18 3.27 24.02
CA PHE A 416 -5.78 3.35 22.62
C PHE A 416 -6.00 4.74 22.07
N ARG A 417 -5.27 5.06 21.00
CA ARG A 417 -5.46 6.31 20.26
C ARG A 417 -6.35 6.03 19.06
N VAL A 418 -7.33 6.89 18.85
CA VAL A 418 -8.17 6.79 17.65
C VAL A 418 -7.41 7.35 16.46
N PRO A 419 -7.37 6.62 15.34
CA PRO A 419 -6.78 7.13 14.11
C PRO A 419 -7.36 8.49 13.76
N GLU A 420 -6.51 9.39 13.32
CA GLU A 420 -6.88 10.74 12.88
C GLU A 420 -8.03 10.71 11.85
N PHE A 421 -8.07 9.66 11.04
CA PHE A 421 -9.11 9.41 10.04
C PHE A 421 -9.96 8.21 10.44
N MET A 422 -11.16 8.51 10.92
CA MET A 422 -12.18 7.51 11.20
C MET A 422 -13.53 7.97 10.62
N PRO A 423 -14.32 7.08 9.97
CA PRO A 423 -15.66 7.41 9.53
C PRO A 423 -16.51 7.92 10.71
N PRO A 424 -17.34 8.95 10.56
CA PRO A 424 -18.35 9.30 11.54
C PRO A 424 -19.41 8.22 11.65
N GLY A 425 -20.03 8.15 12.83
CA GLY A 425 -21.04 7.14 13.16
C GLY A 425 -20.71 6.39 14.44
N GLU A 426 -21.54 5.39 14.74
CA GLU A 426 -21.31 4.48 15.86
C GLU A 426 -20.44 3.31 15.41
N HIS A 427 -19.39 3.04 16.16
CA HIS A 427 -18.45 1.97 15.88
C HIS A 427 -18.33 1.05 17.07
N GLU A 428 -18.67 -0.23 16.86
CA GLU A 428 -18.54 -1.21 17.94
C GLU A 428 -17.07 -1.45 18.28
N LEU A 429 -16.76 -1.36 19.56
CA LEU A 429 -15.48 -1.73 20.13
C LEU A 429 -15.35 -3.26 20.11
N GLN A 430 -14.30 -3.76 19.46
CA GLN A 430 -14.00 -5.18 19.33
C GLN A 430 -12.55 -5.47 19.75
N PHE A 431 -12.37 -6.38 20.71
CA PHE A 431 -11.04 -6.85 21.12
C PHE A 431 -10.65 -8.10 20.34
N VAL A 432 -9.39 -8.19 19.90
CA VAL A 432 -8.90 -9.41 19.26
C VAL A 432 -8.51 -10.43 20.34
N THR A 433 -9.18 -11.57 20.34
CA THR A 433 -8.90 -12.68 21.27
C THR A 433 -8.17 -13.81 20.53
N ALA A 434 -7.91 -14.92 21.24
CA ALA A 434 -7.42 -16.16 20.64
C ALA A 434 -8.35 -16.75 19.56
N PHE A 435 -9.60 -16.28 19.47
CA PHE A 435 -10.61 -16.73 18.50
C PHE A 435 -10.94 -15.67 17.44
N GLY A 436 -10.24 -14.54 17.44
CA GLY A 436 -10.50 -13.42 16.55
C GLY A 436 -11.18 -12.24 17.25
N PRO A 437 -11.65 -11.24 16.48
CA PRO A 437 -12.35 -10.06 17.00
C PRO A 437 -13.65 -10.46 17.71
N VAL A 438 -13.84 -9.94 18.91
CA VAL A 438 -15.03 -10.14 19.74
C VAL A 438 -15.63 -8.78 20.05
N GLY A 439 -16.89 -8.59 19.64
CA GLY A 439 -17.69 -7.43 19.98
C GLY A 439 -17.94 -7.32 21.48
N THR A 440 -17.77 -6.12 22.01
CA THR A 440 -17.97 -5.83 23.43
C THR A 440 -19.40 -5.39 23.75
N GLY A 441 -20.23 -5.16 22.73
CA GLY A 441 -21.53 -4.52 22.87
C GLY A 441 -21.46 -3.04 23.28
N ARG A 442 -20.27 -2.44 23.28
CA ARG A 442 -20.04 -1.01 23.52
C ARG A 442 -19.62 -0.33 22.23
N ASN A 443 -20.15 0.87 22.01
CA ASN A 443 -19.83 1.68 20.84
C ASN A 443 -19.02 2.90 21.24
N VAL A 444 -18.18 3.34 20.32
CA VAL A 444 -17.61 4.69 20.31
C VAL A 444 -18.26 5.47 19.18
N VAL A 445 -18.72 6.66 19.47
CA VAL A 445 -19.38 7.55 18.51
C VAL A 445 -18.34 8.53 17.96
N VAL A 446 -18.11 8.52 16.66
CA VAL A 446 -17.30 9.53 15.97
C VAL A 446 -18.24 10.59 15.42
N ASP A 447 -18.09 11.85 15.83
CA ASP A 447 -18.98 12.93 15.39
C ASP A 447 -18.89 13.14 13.86
N ALA A 448 -20.00 13.49 13.23
CA ALA A 448 -20.04 13.78 11.79
C ALA A 448 -19.54 15.20 11.49
N VAL A 449 -18.67 15.32 10.47
CA VAL A 449 -18.46 16.58 9.78
C VAL A 449 -19.46 16.68 8.63
N THR A 450 -20.27 17.72 8.66
CA THR A 450 -21.28 18.00 7.63
C THR A 450 -20.90 19.21 6.83
N VAL A 451 -21.15 19.15 5.52
CA VAL A 451 -20.67 20.14 4.58
C VAL A 451 -21.84 20.44 3.67
N ARG A 452 -22.34 21.65 3.75
CA ARG A 452 -23.44 22.12 2.91
C ARG A 452 -22.87 23.10 1.91
N THR A 453 -23.29 22.96 0.67
CA THR A 453 -22.86 23.84 -0.41
C THR A 453 -24.06 24.59 -0.95
N HIS A 454 -23.94 25.89 -1.11
CA HIS A 454 -24.97 26.76 -1.68
C HIS A 454 -24.39 27.55 -2.84
N TRP A 455 -25.02 27.48 -4.01
CA TRP A 455 -24.64 28.31 -5.14
C TRP A 455 -25.32 29.68 -5.04
N ILE A 456 -24.52 30.74 -5.09
CA ILE A 456 -25.01 32.12 -5.09
C ILE A 456 -24.50 32.82 -6.34
N ARG A 457 -25.44 33.36 -7.12
CA ARG A 457 -25.12 34.24 -8.25
C ARG A 457 -25.02 35.68 -7.77
N ARG A 458 -23.93 36.36 -8.16
CA ARG A 458 -23.73 37.79 -7.97
C ARG A 458 -23.39 38.38 -9.34
N ASP A 459 -24.35 39.07 -9.95
CA ASP A 459 -24.26 39.60 -11.32
C ASP A 459 -24.01 38.50 -12.39
N ASP A 460 -22.92 38.58 -13.15
CA ASP A 460 -22.50 37.58 -14.14
C ASP A 460 -21.60 36.48 -13.55
N ASP A 461 -21.24 36.60 -12.27
CA ASP A 461 -20.37 35.65 -11.56
C ASP A 461 -21.15 34.69 -10.66
N TRP A 462 -20.65 33.46 -10.55
CA TRP A 462 -21.13 32.46 -9.61
C TRP A 462 -20.20 32.38 -8.41
N SER A 463 -20.74 32.06 -7.25
CA SER A 463 -19.98 31.73 -6.05
C SER A 463 -20.54 30.49 -5.40
N LEU A 464 -19.67 29.67 -4.84
CA LEU A 464 -20.02 28.51 -4.02
C LEU A 464 -19.79 28.91 -2.56
N GLU A 465 -20.87 28.97 -1.79
CA GLU A 465 -20.82 29.11 -0.35
C GLU A 465 -20.77 27.73 0.31
N LEU A 466 -19.88 27.59 1.27
CA LEU A 466 -19.72 26.40 2.09
C LEU A 466 -20.19 26.71 3.50
N ASP A 467 -21.05 25.86 4.06
CA ASP A 467 -21.39 25.85 5.49
C ASP A 467 -21.02 24.48 6.05
N CYS A 468 -19.87 24.46 6.73
CA CYS A 468 -19.34 23.27 7.36
C CYS A 468 -19.70 23.28 8.85
N ARG A 469 -20.14 22.13 9.35
CA ARG A 469 -20.24 21.85 10.77
C ARG A 469 -19.36 20.69 11.14
N GLY A 470 -18.60 20.85 12.20
CA GLY A 470 -17.70 19.84 12.72
C GLY A 470 -17.35 20.14 14.17
N PRO A 471 -16.27 19.56 14.70
CA PRO A 471 -15.92 19.75 16.09
C PRO A 471 -15.39 21.16 16.37
N ALA A 472 -15.78 21.73 17.53
CA ALA A 472 -15.37 23.06 17.92
C ALA A 472 -13.84 23.20 17.97
N ASN A 473 -13.30 24.22 17.31
CA ASN A 473 -11.85 24.48 17.17
C ASN A 473 -11.05 23.42 16.39
N GLY A 474 -11.70 22.45 15.74
CA GLY A 474 -11.04 21.48 14.87
C GLY A 474 -10.47 22.16 13.63
N LYS A 475 -9.19 21.88 13.31
CA LYS A 475 -8.60 22.28 12.02
C LYS A 475 -9.06 21.31 10.94
N PHE A 476 -9.09 21.72 9.68
CA PHE A 476 -9.37 20.85 8.54
C PHE A 476 -8.81 21.43 7.25
N ALA A 477 -8.55 20.58 6.27
CA ALA A 477 -8.47 20.96 4.88
C ALA A 477 -9.58 20.27 4.07
N LEU A 478 -10.05 20.98 3.06
CA LEU A 478 -11.18 20.65 2.23
C LEU A 478 -10.75 20.79 0.79
N TRP A 479 -10.75 19.70 0.03
CA TRP A 479 -10.57 19.75 -1.43
C TRP A 479 -11.85 19.35 -2.13
N PHE A 480 -11.88 19.68 -3.40
CA PHE A 480 -12.92 19.26 -4.31
C PHE A 480 -12.20 18.50 -5.41
N GLY A 481 -12.52 17.21 -5.54
CA GLY A 481 -11.84 16.33 -6.48
C GLY A 481 -12.82 15.68 -7.43
N ASP A 482 -12.37 15.45 -8.67
CA ASP A 482 -12.83 14.29 -9.43
C ASP A 482 -12.39 13.03 -8.67
N LEU A 483 -13.24 12.01 -8.65
CA LEU A 483 -13.08 10.73 -7.93
C LEU A 483 -11.75 9.98 -8.18
N ALA A 484 -10.91 10.45 -9.10
CA ALA A 484 -9.71 9.80 -9.61
C ALA A 484 -8.41 10.07 -8.83
N ALA A 485 -8.38 11.00 -7.88
CA ALA A 485 -7.15 11.35 -7.14
C ALA A 485 -7.25 11.04 -5.63
N GLY A 486 -7.93 9.94 -5.28
CA GLY A 486 -8.08 9.50 -3.90
C GLY A 486 -6.83 8.81 -3.36
N ASP A 487 -5.90 9.58 -2.80
CA ASP A 487 -5.01 9.07 -1.76
C ASP A 487 -5.86 8.54 -0.60
N GLY A 488 -6.18 7.25 -0.56
CA GLY A 488 -6.41 6.46 0.65
C GLY A 488 -7.48 6.88 1.67
N LEU A 489 -8.22 7.97 1.45
CA LEU A 489 -9.16 8.54 2.42
C LEU A 489 -10.58 8.22 1.99
N GLU A 490 -11.27 7.41 2.79
CA GLU A 490 -12.72 7.39 2.77
C GLU A 490 -13.22 8.81 3.09
N VAL A 491 -13.70 9.49 2.05
CA VAL A 491 -14.51 10.68 2.20
C VAL A 491 -15.80 10.26 2.88
N VAL A 492 -15.92 10.55 4.18
CA VAL A 492 -17.23 10.54 4.80
C VAL A 492 -17.73 11.97 4.93
N ALA A 493 -18.43 12.38 3.88
CA ALA A 493 -19.55 13.29 3.94
C ALA A 493 -20.65 12.69 3.06
N GLY A 494 -21.90 12.76 3.51
CA GLY A 494 -23.08 12.14 2.88
C GLY A 494 -23.38 12.61 1.44
N ARG A 495 -24.49 12.11 0.90
CA ARG A 495 -24.85 12.15 -0.53
C ARG A 495 -24.55 13.48 -1.24
N PHE A 496 -23.67 13.39 -2.23
CA PHE A 496 -23.62 14.28 -3.37
C PHE A 496 -23.45 13.44 -4.64
N ARG A 497 -24.09 13.85 -5.74
CA ARG A 497 -24.00 13.23 -7.06
C ARG A 497 -23.94 14.39 -8.06
N LEU A 498 -22.83 14.53 -8.77
CA LEU A 498 -22.78 15.38 -9.95
C LEU A 498 -23.11 14.47 -11.15
N GLU A 499 -24.38 14.37 -11.48
CA GLU A 499 -24.81 13.78 -12.75
C GLU A 499 -25.13 14.92 -13.70
N GLY A 500 -24.25 15.18 -14.66
CA GLY A 500 -24.68 15.79 -15.91
C GLY A 500 -25.14 14.67 -16.84
N TYR A 501 -26.35 14.14 -16.63
CA TYR A 501 -26.97 13.18 -17.55
C TYR A 501 -28.13 13.82 -18.28
N ASP A 502 -28.38 13.29 -19.47
CA ASP A 502 -29.52 13.57 -20.34
C ASP A 502 -30.79 13.93 -19.57
N GLN A 503 -31.37 15.08 -19.92
CA GLN A 503 -32.62 15.53 -19.34
C GLN A 503 -33.76 14.53 -19.61
N PRO A 504 -34.80 14.48 -18.77
CA PRO A 504 -35.97 13.64 -19.02
C PRO A 504 -36.51 13.87 -20.45
N PRO A 505 -37.02 12.83 -21.15
CA PRO A 505 -37.61 13.01 -22.47
C PRO A 505 -38.67 14.12 -22.45
N GLY A 506 -38.42 15.23 -23.14
CA GLY A 506 -39.35 16.37 -23.23
C GLY A 506 -38.87 17.69 -22.59
N TYR A 507 -37.70 17.74 -21.94
CA TYR A 507 -37.09 19.01 -21.54
C TYR A 507 -36.05 19.52 -22.56
N PRO A 508 -35.97 20.84 -22.82
CA PRO A 508 -34.95 21.41 -23.70
C PRO A 508 -33.56 21.30 -23.06
N ALA A 509 -32.61 20.70 -23.79
CA ALA A 509 -31.23 20.53 -23.36
C ALA A 509 -30.66 21.83 -22.75
N ALA A 510 -30.04 21.73 -21.57
CA ALA A 510 -29.34 22.86 -20.97
C ALA A 510 -28.31 23.40 -21.99
N PRO A 511 -28.36 24.69 -22.34
CA PRO A 511 -27.57 25.24 -23.45
C PRO A 511 -26.08 25.39 -23.14
N PHE A 512 -25.62 24.95 -21.97
CA PHE A 512 -24.22 25.00 -21.58
C PHE A 512 -23.83 23.66 -20.95
N ARG A 513 -22.57 23.28 -21.16
CA ARG A 513 -21.91 22.13 -20.54
C ARG A 513 -20.75 22.68 -19.73
N VAL A 514 -20.71 22.37 -18.43
CA VAL A 514 -19.58 22.75 -17.56
C VAL A 514 -18.57 21.61 -17.63
N ASP A 515 -17.48 21.82 -18.39
CA ASP A 515 -16.49 20.77 -18.63
C ASP A 515 -15.56 20.53 -17.44
N ARG A 516 -15.35 21.53 -16.56
CA ARG A 516 -14.54 21.40 -15.33
C ARG A 516 -14.81 22.51 -14.32
N LEU A 517 -14.88 22.16 -13.04
CA LEU A 517 -14.89 23.08 -11.90
C LEU A 517 -13.61 22.87 -11.08
N ALA A 518 -12.60 23.70 -11.31
CA ALA A 518 -11.37 23.68 -10.53
C ALA A 518 -11.59 24.47 -9.24
N LEU A 519 -11.99 23.78 -8.17
CA LEU A 519 -12.14 24.42 -6.86
C LEU A 519 -10.85 24.21 -6.04
N PRO A 520 -10.26 25.29 -5.50
CA PRO A 520 -9.03 25.20 -4.72
C PRO A 520 -9.26 24.46 -3.39
N GLU A 521 -8.20 23.83 -2.88
CA GLU A 521 -8.16 23.36 -1.50
C GLU A 521 -8.36 24.53 -0.52
N ARG A 522 -9.01 24.23 0.61
CA ARG A 522 -9.40 25.18 1.64
C ARG A 522 -9.06 24.67 3.02
N ASP A 523 -8.25 25.43 3.72
CA ASP A 523 -7.93 25.17 5.12
C ASP A 523 -8.83 25.99 6.01
N GLY A 524 -9.34 25.36 7.07
CA GLY A 524 -10.27 25.96 7.99
C GLY A 524 -10.01 25.56 9.42
N VAL A 525 -10.52 26.38 10.34
CA VAL A 525 -10.66 26.03 11.75
C VAL A 525 -12.13 26.29 12.10
N PHE A 526 -12.83 25.27 12.58
CA PHE A 526 -14.18 25.45 13.09
C PHE A 526 -14.17 26.42 14.27
N ASP A 527 -15.15 27.30 14.35
CA ASP A 527 -15.29 28.21 15.49
C ASP A 527 -15.62 27.43 16.78
N ARG A 528 -15.76 28.15 17.90
CA ARG A 528 -16.11 27.55 19.20
C ARG A 528 -17.48 26.85 19.23
N HIS A 529 -18.33 27.04 18.20
CA HIS A 529 -19.63 26.38 18.04
C HIS A 529 -19.58 25.29 16.97
N GLY A 530 -18.39 24.95 16.46
CA GLY A 530 -18.23 23.91 15.44
C GLY A 530 -18.61 24.36 14.04
N ARG A 531 -18.67 25.66 13.74
CA ARG A 531 -19.08 26.18 12.44
C ARG A 531 -17.91 26.79 11.69
N TRP A 532 -17.85 26.54 10.39
CA TRP A 532 -16.95 27.23 9.47
C TRP A 532 -17.71 27.52 8.18
N THR A 533 -17.55 28.73 7.66
CA THR A 533 -18.16 29.14 6.39
C THR A 533 -17.13 29.79 5.50
N ASP A 534 -17.18 29.50 4.21
CA ASP A 534 -16.35 30.14 3.20
C ASP A 534 -17.18 30.40 1.93
N SER A 535 -16.73 31.36 1.13
CA SER A 535 -17.36 31.72 -0.14
C SER A 535 -16.28 31.81 -1.20
N MET A 536 -16.40 31.00 -2.25
CA MET A 536 -15.43 30.99 -3.33
C MET A 536 -16.08 31.44 -4.64
N PRO A 537 -15.46 32.37 -5.39
CA PRO A 537 -15.91 32.69 -6.74
C PRO A 537 -15.66 31.50 -7.66
N VAL A 538 -16.57 31.30 -8.59
CA VAL A 538 -16.56 30.20 -9.55
C VAL A 538 -16.82 30.77 -10.94
N SER A 539 -15.83 30.63 -11.82
CA SER A 539 -15.97 30.97 -13.23
C SER A 539 -16.46 29.73 -14.00
N ILE A 540 -17.60 29.87 -14.66
CA ILE A 540 -18.15 28.83 -15.53
C ILE A 540 -17.80 29.20 -16.97
N GLU A 541 -16.83 28.50 -17.58
CA GLU A 541 -16.52 28.70 -19.01
C GLU A 541 -17.54 27.97 -19.89
N ALA A 542 -18.31 28.73 -20.67
CA ALA A 542 -19.16 28.19 -21.73
C ALA A 542 -18.35 28.00 -23.02
N ARG A 543 -18.60 26.91 -23.76
CA ARG A 543 -17.94 26.65 -25.05
C ARG A 543 -18.22 27.77 -26.06
N ALA A 544 -17.19 28.14 -26.83
CA ALA A 544 -17.26 29.21 -27.84
C ALA A 544 -18.37 28.96 -28.89
N GLY A 545 -19.20 30.00 -29.14
CA GLY A 545 -20.26 29.98 -30.17
C GLY A 545 -21.70 30.18 -29.66
N MET A 546 -21.91 30.49 -28.38
CA MET A 546 -23.25 30.63 -27.79
C MET A 546 -23.61 32.09 -27.41
N PRO A 547 -24.88 32.50 -27.56
CA PRO A 547 -25.32 33.86 -27.22
C PRO A 547 -25.33 34.07 -25.70
N ALA A 548 -24.83 35.24 -25.26
CA ALA A 548 -24.76 35.66 -23.85
C ALA A 548 -26.14 35.83 -23.18
N SER A 549 -27.24 35.77 -23.94
CA SER A 549 -28.61 36.01 -23.47
C SER A 549 -29.37 34.70 -23.22
N LEU A 550 -28.88 33.87 -22.31
CA LEU A 550 -29.68 32.80 -21.71
C LEU A 550 -29.81 33.11 -20.24
N SER A 551 -30.99 33.59 -19.85
CA SER A 551 -31.34 33.85 -18.46
C SER A 551 -31.15 32.57 -17.64
N ALA A 552 -30.09 32.56 -16.83
CA ALA A 552 -29.69 31.49 -15.93
C ALA A 552 -30.64 31.31 -14.72
N GLN A 553 -31.95 31.35 -14.95
CA GLN A 553 -32.98 30.96 -13.97
C GLN A 553 -33.16 29.43 -13.93
N GLY A 554 -32.49 28.68 -14.81
CA GLY A 554 -32.60 27.22 -14.93
C GLY A 554 -31.32 26.42 -14.64
N LEU A 555 -30.25 27.03 -14.12
CA LEU A 555 -29.10 26.26 -13.61
C LEU A 555 -29.51 25.62 -12.26
N ILE A 556 -30.01 24.39 -12.29
CA ILE A 556 -30.02 23.53 -11.11
C ILE A 556 -28.62 22.92 -11.02
N LEU A 557 -27.71 23.61 -10.33
CA LEU A 557 -26.44 23.02 -9.92
C LEU A 557 -26.73 22.18 -8.67
N ASP A 558 -26.84 20.87 -8.86
CA ASP A 558 -26.86 19.94 -7.73
C ASP A 558 -25.57 20.11 -6.89
N PRO A 559 -25.62 19.84 -5.57
CA PRO A 559 -24.50 20.16 -4.70
C PRO A 559 -23.25 19.32 -5.02
N LEU A 560 -22.10 20.02 -5.06
CA LEU A 560 -20.79 19.49 -5.45
C LEU A 560 -20.25 18.46 -4.44
N ARG A 561 -19.48 17.47 -4.91
CA ARG A 561 -18.69 16.58 -4.03
C ARG A 561 -17.46 17.30 -3.51
N ALA A 562 -17.23 17.20 -2.21
CA ALA A 562 -16.05 17.72 -1.52
C ALA A 562 -15.40 16.60 -0.69
N GLY A 563 -14.07 16.47 -0.75
CA GLY A 563 -13.25 15.60 0.09
C GLY A 563 -12.56 16.39 1.20
N PHE A 564 -12.27 15.73 2.33
CA PHE A 564 -11.68 16.34 3.54
C PHE A 564 -10.49 15.54 4.06
N ARG A 565 -9.41 16.23 4.47
CA ARG A 565 -8.03 15.78 4.83
C ARG A 565 -7.60 16.86 5.77
N LEU A 566 -7.05 16.50 6.90
CA LEU A 566 -6.46 17.50 7.77
C LEU A 566 -4.99 17.74 7.41
N LEU A 567 -4.56 18.98 7.69
CA LEU A 567 -3.18 19.45 7.63
C LEU A 567 -2.50 19.43 8.99
#